data_AF-A0A814VQ12-F1
#
_entry.id   AF-A0A814VQ12-F1
#
_cell.length_a   1.000
_cell.length_b   1.000
_cell.length_c   1.000
_cell.angle_alpha   90.00
_cell.angle_beta   90.00
_cell.angle_gamma   90.00
#
_symmetry.space_group_name_H-M   'P 1'
#
loop_
_entity.id
_entity.type
_entity.pdbx_description
1 polymer ?
#
loop_
_entity_poly.entity_id
_entity_poly.type
_entity_poly.pdbx_seq_one_letter_code
_entity_poly.pdbx_strand_id
1 'polypeptide(L)'
;MDDCKYIISNRPSHDVQANVLIKTKESISSNELHRLLSSGGDERLLIDSSTGLNMYGCPLGPTNPTSSIYLSSSTATPISTGAFIHLTEMMNNLNKINDDNTMDTKMEELRQELLDYFGLASADVDIVFVPSGTDATLQSVFLAKLCLPRSTTILTNLVLAADEAAGRVINAASGCHFNTKNIRGEDINKGTPIACLHGSNGNTSIQCVDLSYEKCRDEAFIEQCVNELIHGNEDIHIFLHAIDTSKLGNRTPSNDCIDRIEKKYTKDLLTVLIDACQFRISPWRVREHIIRDRFITLTGSKFLTGPPFSGAILVPARFRTQIQNAPVDRYMSSELAAYSAISDWPRSWRNVRECVAKYSSVVWQSNVGHFLRLTAAVFELRRYLSIPLEWREQFIVAAGAEIRAVFATFPDLLQPVENIERSSFFDENDAEFRHPTIFPFRVRRLDKTFLDQEASKDLYIKLQRPTDVHPIRCVIGQPVPIVLSDSLDTTMVFRLAIDALTTVYKQQSNSNRKSPALNTNEQNPDLKYKNMIYNDKSRNFTIYSSTIVSFNVLFTGLPREK
;
A
#
# COMPACT_ATOMS: atom_id res chain seq x y z
N MET A 1 -15.02 46.13 17.12
CA MET A 1 -16.05 46.54 18.09
C MET A 1 -16.94 45.33 18.33
N ASP A 2 -16.35 44.17 18.64
CA ASP A 2 -15.88 43.72 19.98
C ASP A 2 -17.07 43.04 20.67
N ASP A 3 -17.04 41.81 21.19
CA ASP A 3 -15.94 41.00 21.69
C ASP A 3 -16.24 39.50 21.60
N CYS A 4 -15.21 38.76 21.20
CA CYS A 4 -15.06 37.31 21.27
C CYS A 4 -14.52 36.90 22.64
N LYS A 5 -15.18 35.99 23.36
CA LYS A 5 -14.52 35.11 24.36
C LYS A 5 -15.19 33.73 24.38
N TYR A 6 -14.70 32.82 23.54
CA TYR A 6 -14.85 31.39 23.79
C TYR A 6 -13.68 30.92 24.66
N ILE A 7 -14.01 30.32 25.79
CA ILE A 7 -13.10 29.77 26.78
C ILE A 7 -12.37 28.58 26.16
N ILE A 8 -11.05 28.72 26.06
CA ILE A 8 -10.10 27.66 25.75
C ILE A 8 -9.89 26.85 27.03
N SER A 9 -10.21 25.56 27.02
CA SER A 9 -9.56 24.61 27.94
C SER A 9 -9.40 23.22 27.30
N ASN A 10 -8.12 22.84 27.23
CA ASN A 10 -7.58 21.48 27.07
C ASN A 10 -7.75 20.78 25.72
N ARG A 11 -6.94 21.19 24.73
CA ARG A 11 -6.43 20.29 23.68
C ARG A 11 -5.21 19.53 24.24
N PRO A 12 -5.10 18.20 24.08
CA PRO A 12 -3.82 17.54 24.30
C PRO A 12 -2.85 17.97 23.19
N SER A 13 -1.66 18.42 23.59
CA SER A 13 -0.55 18.70 22.68
C SER A 13 -0.19 17.44 21.89
N HIS A 14 0.00 17.58 20.59
CA HIS A 14 0.34 16.48 19.66
C HIS A 14 1.81 16.02 19.76
N ASP A 15 2.54 16.43 20.81
CA ASP A 15 3.94 16.05 21.09
C ASP A 15 4.07 14.79 21.97
N VAL A 16 3.31 13.73 21.68
CA VAL A 16 3.40 12.45 22.41
C VAL A 16 3.97 11.34 21.53
N GLN A 17 5.19 11.57 21.06
CA GLN A 17 6.13 10.46 20.85
C GLN A 17 7.23 10.47 21.94
N ALA A 18 6.91 10.93 23.14
CA ALA A 18 7.79 10.78 24.29
C ALA A 18 7.81 9.31 24.75
N ASN A 19 8.92 8.61 24.55
CA ASN A 19 9.35 7.43 25.32
C ASN A 19 8.25 6.42 25.71
N VAL A 20 7.63 5.74 24.75
CA VAL A 20 6.74 4.59 25.06
C VAL A 20 7.39 3.26 24.70
N LEU A 21 8.62 3.08 25.17
CA LEU A 21 8.96 1.86 25.90
C LEU A 21 8.71 2.21 27.37
N ILE A 22 7.44 2.17 27.80
CA ILE A 22 7.13 2.28 29.22
C ILE A 22 7.82 1.09 29.88
N LYS A 23 8.82 1.39 30.70
CA LYS A 23 9.66 0.46 31.48
C LYS A 23 8.84 -0.20 32.60
N THR A 24 7.74 -0.87 32.25
CA THR A 24 6.88 -1.58 33.19
C THR A 24 6.84 -3.06 32.83
N LYS A 25 6.89 -3.93 33.84
CA LYS A 25 6.71 -5.39 33.70
C LYS A 25 5.30 -5.81 33.23
N GLU A 26 4.44 -4.87 32.89
CA GLU A 26 3.05 -5.09 32.47
C GLU A 26 2.95 -5.30 30.95
N SER A 27 2.04 -6.20 30.54
CA SER A 27 1.74 -6.42 29.13
C SER A 27 1.18 -5.17 28.47
N ILE A 28 1.57 -4.89 27.22
CA ILE A 28 1.00 -3.83 26.40
C ILE A 28 -0.52 -3.99 26.33
N SER A 29 -1.25 -2.92 26.65
CA SER A 29 -2.70 -2.92 26.53
C SER A 29 -3.13 -2.83 25.07
N SER A 30 -4.32 -3.33 24.74
CA SER A 30 -4.89 -3.17 23.40
C SER A 30 -5.01 -1.70 22.98
N ASN A 31 -5.31 -0.80 23.92
CA ASN A 31 -5.42 0.63 23.66
C ASN A 31 -4.07 1.25 23.29
N GLU A 32 -3.00 0.81 23.96
CA GLU A 32 -1.65 1.27 23.64
C GLU A 32 -1.20 0.77 22.27
N LEU A 33 -1.49 -0.48 21.92
CA LEU A 33 -1.20 -0.99 20.58
C LEU A 33 -1.97 -0.23 19.49
N HIS A 34 -3.26 0.09 19.71
CA HIS A 34 -4.01 0.95 18.80
C HIS A 34 -3.37 2.33 18.64
N ARG A 35 -2.91 2.94 19.74
CA ARG A 35 -2.22 4.24 19.72
C ARG A 35 -0.95 4.17 18.89
N LEU A 36 -0.11 3.15 19.10
CA LEU A 36 1.13 2.96 18.33
C LEU A 36 0.85 2.74 16.84
N LEU A 37 -0.12 1.89 16.49
CA LEU A 37 -0.54 1.64 15.10
C LEU A 37 -1.06 2.89 14.39
N SER A 38 -1.63 3.85 15.12
CA SER A 38 -2.09 5.14 14.59
C SER A 38 -0.99 6.21 14.49
N SER A 39 0.19 5.98 15.07
CA SER A 39 1.28 6.95 15.15
C SER A 39 2.25 6.88 13.97
N GLY A 40 3.09 7.90 13.80
CA GLY A 40 4.20 7.86 12.83
C GLY A 40 3.74 7.71 11.38
N GLY A 41 2.69 8.43 11.02
CA GLY A 41 2.24 8.64 9.65
C GLY A 41 1.53 9.99 9.56
N ASP A 42 0.91 10.28 8.42
CA ASP A 42 0.26 11.57 8.20
C ASP A 42 -1.24 11.54 8.53
N GLU A 43 -1.98 12.59 8.16
CA GLU A 43 -3.40 12.73 8.53
C GLU A 43 -4.29 11.60 8.00
N ARG A 44 -3.84 10.83 7.01
CA ARG A 44 -4.61 9.71 6.44
C ARG A 44 -4.73 8.53 7.42
N LEU A 45 -3.92 8.50 8.48
CA LEU A 45 -4.04 7.55 9.59
C LEU A 45 -4.96 8.02 10.71
N LEU A 46 -5.29 9.31 10.76
CA LEU A 46 -6.12 9.85 11.83
C LEU A 46 -7.51 9.23 11.78
N ILE A 47 -8.02 8.91 12.97
CA ILE A 47 -9.35 8.35 13.15
C ILE A 47 -10.34 9.46 13.40
N ASP A 48 -11.41 9.46 12.63
CA ASP A 48 -12.57 10.30 12.90
C ASP A 48 -13.30 9.77 14.14
N SER A 49 -13.46 10.64 15.14
CA SER A 49 -14.03 10.27 16.45
C SER A 49 -15.51 9.87 16.38
N SER A 50 -16.23 10.30 15.35
CA SER A 50 -17.65 9.98 15.17
C SER A 50 -17.86 8.60 14.53
N THR A 51 -16.97 8.19 13.63
CA THR A 51 -17.08 6.94 12.88
C THR A 51 -16.18 5.83 13.42
N GLY A 52 -15.11 6.18 14.12
CA GLY A 52 -14.06 5.24 14.54
C GLY A 52 -13.21 4.72 13.37
N LEU A 53 -13.23 5.40 12.22
CA LEU A 53 -12.54 5.01 10.99
C LEU A 53 -11.59 6.09 10.52
N ASN A 54 -10.53 5.70 9.82
CA ASN A 54 -9.73 6.64 9.04
C ASN A 54 -10.39 6.96 7.69
N MET A 55 -9.77 7.83 6.90
CA MET A 55 -10.32 8.24 5.59
C MET A 55 -10.46 7.09 4.57
N TYR A 56 -9.81 5.94 4.83
CA TYR A 56 -9.94 4.74 4.01
C TYR A 56 -11.02 3.77 4.50
N GLY A 57 -11.79 4.11 5.55
CA GLY A 57 -12.80 3.23 6.13
C GLY A 57 -12.22 2.12 7.02
N CYS A 58 -10.96 2.25 7.45
CA CYS A 58 -10.29 1.27 8.31
C CYS A 58 -10.28 1.74 9.78
N PRO A 59 -10.68 0.89 10.74
CA PRO A 59 -10.45 1.13 12.17
C PRO A 59 -8.99 0.86 12.58
N LEU A 60 -8.63 1.20 13.82
CA LEU A 60 -7.30 0.93 14.39
C LEU A 60 -7.03 -0.54 14.72
N GLY A 61 -8.09 -1.31 14.93
CA GLY A 61 -8.01 -2.70 15.36
C GLY A 61 -8.68 -3.65 14.36
N PRO A 62 -8.68 -4.95 14.68
CA PRO A 62 -9.33 -5.94 13.86
C PRO A 62 -10.85 -5.74 13.82
N THR A 63 -11.47 -6.16 12.71
CA THR A 63 -12.91 -6.06 12.50
C THR A 63 -13.59 -7.41 12.74
N ASN A 64 -14.85 -7.36 13.19
CA ASN A 64 -15.65 -8.57 13.32
C ASN A 64 -16.21 -8.94 11.93
N PRO A 65 -15.86 -10.11 11.39
CA PRO A 65 -16.31 -10.50 10.05
C PRO A 65 -17.80 -10.82 9.97
N THR A 66 -18.49 -11.01 11.10
CA THR A 66 -19.94 -11.19 11.11
C THR A 66 -20.70 -9.89 10.97
N SER A 67 -20.05 -8.74 11.18
CA SER A 67 -20.67 -7.41 11.09
C SER A 67 -19.92 -6.46 10.14
N SER A 68 -18.87 -6.93 9.47
CA SER A 68 -18.09 -6.12 8.53
C SER A 68 -17.47 -6.96 7.42
N ILE A 69 -17.62 -6.49 6.18
CA ILE A 69 -17.03 -7.07 4.97
C ILE A 69 -16.11 -6.03 4.35
N TYR A 70 -14.87 -6.42 4.07
CA TYR A 70 -13.87 -5.60 3.41
C TYR A 70 -13.51 -6.23 2.05
N LEU A 71 -13.79 -5.49 0.98
CA LEU A 71 -13.43 -5.80 -0.42
C LEU A 71 -12.64 -4.62 -1.01
N SER A 72 -11.98 -3.84 -0.14
CA SER A 72 -11.32 -2.57 -0.42
C SER A 72 -9.80 -2.70 -0.60
N SER A 73 -9.27 -3.91 -0.79
CA SER A 73 -7.83 -4.18 -0.86
C SER A 73 -7.11 -3.59 -2.09
N SER A 74 -7.83 -2.90 -2.98
CA SER A 74 -7.23 -1.99 -3.99
C SER A 74 -6.81 -0.62 -3.41
N THR A 75 -7.28 -0.31 -2.20
CA THR A 75 -7.13 0.98 -1.51
C THR A 75 -6.44 0.79 -0.15
N ALA A 76 -7.10 0.08 0.77
CA ALA A 76 -6.66 -0.14 2.14
C ALA A 76 -7.44 -1.29 2.80
N THR A 77 -6.87 -1.86 3.85
CA THR A 77 -7.44 -2.95 4.66
C THR A 77 -7.19 -2.74 6.15
N PRO A 78 -8.11 -3.18 7.03
CA PRO A 78 -7.85 -3.22 8.46
C PRO A 78 -6.83 -4.30 8.81
N ILE A 79 -6.22 -4.18 9.99
CA ILE A 79 -5.39 -5.25 10.55
C ILE A 79 -6.22 -6.51 10.81
N SER A 80 -5.67 -7.70 10.54
CA SER A 80 -6.34 -8.94 10.91
C SER A 80 -6.25 -9.22 12.41
N THR A 81 -7.16 -10.03 12.95
CA THR A 81 -7.08 -10.49 14.35
C THR A 81 -5.79 -11.24 14.64
N GLY A 82 -5.33 -12.07 13.69
CA GLY A 82 -4.10 -12.83 13.83
C GLY A 82 -2.86 -11.93 13.92
N ALA A 83 -2.77 -10.94 13.03
CA ALA A 83 -1.68 -9.97 13.05
C ALA A 83 -1.71 -9.12 14.32
N PHE A 84 -2.90 -8.68 14.78
CA PHE A 84 -3.03 -7.89 16.01
C PHE A 84 -2.55 -8.65 17.26
N ILE A 85 -2.91 -9.93 17.38
CA ILE A 85 -2.42 -10.80 18.46
C ILE A 85 -0.91 -10.96 18.37
N HIS A 86 -0.39 -11.25 17.18
CA HIS A 86 1.05 -11.41 16.95
C HIS A 86 1.85 -10.16 17.36
N LEU A 87 1.36 -8.97 16.98
CA LEU A 87 1.99 -7.70 17.38
C LEU A 87 1.95 -7.49 18.90
N THR A 88 0.85 -7.87 19.55
CA THR A 88 0.72 -7.76 21.02
C THR A 88 1.77 -8.62 21.72
N GLU A 89 1.91 -9.89 21.30
CA GLU A 89 2.91 -10.82 21.82
C GLU A 89 4.35 -10.33 21.56
N MET A 90 4.61 -9.85 20.34
CA MET A 90 5.92 -9.31 19.98
C MET A 90 6.28 -8.11 20.85
N MET A 91 5.38 -7.13 21.00
CA MET A 91 5.63 -5.94 21.82
C MET A 91 5.84 -6.29 23.29
N ASN A 92 5.10 -7.26 23.82
CA ASN A 92 5.34 -7.78 25.18
C ASN A 92 6.73 -8.37 25.37
N ASN A 93 7.32 -8.95 24.33
CA ASN A 93 8.68 -9.49 24.37
C ASN A 93 9.72 -8.37 24.20
N LEU A 94 9.48 -7.42 23.29
CA LEU A 94 10.37 -6.26 23.09
C LEU A 94 10.46 -5.38 24.35
N ASN A 95 9.35 -5.18 25.07
CA ASN A 95 9.33 -4.42 26.34
C ASN A 95 10.21 -5.03 27.45
N LYS A 96 10.62 -6.31 27.31
CA LYS A 96 11.51 -6.98 28.28
C LYS A 96 12.99 -6.83 27.93
N ILE A 97 13.32 -6.36 26.73
CA ILE A 97 14.69 -6.19 26.26
C ILE A 97 15.15 -4.78 26.61
N ASN A 98 16.30 -4.65 27.26
CA ASN A 98 16.90 -3.37 27.62
C ASN A 98 18.10 -3.06 26.71
N ASP A 99 17.82 -2.80 25.43
CA ASP A 99 18.80 -2.38 24.43
C ASP A 99 18.17 -1.34 23.49
N ASP A 100 18.77 -0.15 23.45
CA ASP A 100 18.31 0.98 22.62
C ASP A 100 18.40 0.66 21.11
N ASN A 101 19.21 -0.32 20.71
CA ASN A 101 19.33 -0.77 19.32
C ASN A 101 18.32 -1.86 18.94
N THR A 102 17.47 -2.32 19.86
CA THR A 102 16.53 -3.42 19.61
C THR A 102 15.65 -3.16 18.40
N MET A 103 15.07 -1.96 18.29
CA MET A 103 14.19 -1.60 17.18
C MET A 103 14.92 -1.55 15.84
N ASP A 104 16.14 -1.03 15.85
CA ASP A 104 16.99 -0.99 14.65
C ASP A 104 17.33 -2.41 14.17
N THR A 105 17.64 -3.31 15.10
CA THR A 105 17.89 -4.73 14.80
C THR A 105 16.64 -5.39 14.24
N LYS A 106 15.46 -5.11 14.82
CA LYS A 106 14.19 -5.65 14.32
C LYS A 106 13.81 -5.14 12.94
N MET A 107 14.15 -3.90 12.60
CA MET A 107 13.99 -3.39 11.25
C MET A 107 14.89 -4.15 10.25
N GLU A 108 16.14 -4.43 10.59
CA GLU A 108 17.03 -5.23 9.73
C GLU A 108 16.58 -6.69 9.60
N GLU A 109 16.12 -7.32 10.68
CA GLU A 109 15.51 -8.65 10.62
C GLU A 109 14.31 -8.67 9.66
N LEU A 110 13.46 -7.63 9.70
CA LEU A 110 12.30 -7.49 8.83
C LEU A 110 12.70 -7.29 7.36
N ARG A 111 13.80 -6.55 7.09
CA ARG A 111 14.37 -6.44 5.72
C ARG A 111 14.81 -7.80 5.22
N GLN A 112 15.56 -8.55 6.04
CA GLN A 112 16.04 -9.87 5.66
C GLN A 112 14.88 -10.82 5.39
N GLU A 113 13.86 -10.82 6.25
CA GLU A 113 12.67 -11.65 6.05
C GLU A 113 11.96 -11.32 4.72
N LEU A 114 11.85 -10.04 4.37
CA LEU A 114 11.25 -9.61 3.11
C LEU A 114 12.09 -10.02 1.89
N LEU A 115 13.42 -9.91 1.99
CA LEU A 115 14.35 -10.41 0.96
C LEU A 115 14.22 -11.93 0.79
N ASP A 116 14.11 -12.68 1.88
CA ASP A 116 13.95 -14.14 1.87
C ASP A 116 12.67 -14.56 1.13
N TYR A 117 11.54 -13.87 1.35
CA TYR A 117 10.29 -14.13 0.62
C TYR A 117 10.43 -13.92 -0.89
N PHE A 118 11.19 -12.91 -1.28
CA PHE A 118 11.51 -12.67 -2.67
C PHE A 118 12.69 -13.52 -3.16
N GLY A 119 13.24 -14.43 -2.35
CA GLY A 119 14.46 -15.20 -2.63
C GLY A 119 15.60 -14.34 -3.15
N LEU A 120 15.77 -13.18 -2.51
CA LEU A 120 16.82 -12.20 -2.74
C LEU A 120 17.80 -12.15 -1.56
N ALA A 121 17.74 -13.11 -0.64
CA ALA A 121 18.59 -13.19 0.55
C ALA A 121 20.09 -13.10 0.26
N SER A 122 20.50 -13.72 -0.85
CA SER A 122 21.89 -13.74 -1.34
C SER A 122 22.14 -12.72 -2.45
N ALA A 123 21.14 -11.92 -2.82
CA ALA A 123 21.28 -10.87 -3.82
C ALA A 123 21.72 -9.57 -3.14
N ASP A 124 22.54 -8.78 -3.83
CA ASP A 124 22.90 -7.43 -3.37
C ASP A 124 21.71 -6.48 -3.58
N VAL A 125 20.71 -6.55 -2.71
CA VAL A 125 19.51 -5.71 -2.76
C VAL A 125 19.31 -5.06 -1.41
N ASP A 126 19.02 -3.77 -1.40
CA ASP A 126 18.62 -3.06 -0.20
C ASP A 126 17.12 -2.83 -0.16
N ILE A 127 16.58 -2.74 1.06
CA ILE A 127 15.20 -2.34 1.29
C ILE A 127 15.17 -1.05 2.11
N VAL A 128 14.63 0.02 1.52
CA VAL A 128 14.28 1.24 2.25
C VAL A 128 12.81 1.12 2.65
N PHE A 129 12.52 1.18 3.94
CA PHE A 129 11.15 1.22 4.40
C PHE A 129 10.60 2.63 4.27
N VAL A 130 9.33 2.74 3.87
CA VAL A 130 8.67 4.03 3.64
C VAL A 130 7.23 3.95 4.12
N PRO A 131 6.69 5.01 4.73
CA PRO A 131 5.36 4.95 5.33
C PRO A 131 4.29 4.50 4.33
N SER A 132 4.16 5.11 3.16
CA SER A 132 3.15 4.72 2.15
C SER A 132 3.72 4.65 0.73
N GLY A 133 2.92 4.20 -0.24
CA GLY A 133 3.34 4.20 -1.64
C GLY A 133 3.65 5.61 -2.18
N THR A 134 3.01 6.65 -1.65
CA THR A 134 3.34 8.05 -2.02
C THR A 134 4.66 8.50 -1.41
N ASP A 135 4.96 8.10 -0.17
CA ASP A 135 6.28 8.30 0.43
C ASP A 135 7.36 7.54 -0.36
N ALA A 136 7.02 6.34 -0.84
CA ALA A 136 7.89 5.53 -1.69
C ALA A 136 8.25 6.26 -2.99
N THR A 137 7.29 6.90 -3.65
CA THR A 137 7.56 7.76 -4.81
C THR A 137 8.52 8.90 -4.46
N LEU A 138 8.26 9.65 -3.39
CA LEU A 138 9.11 10.78 -3.00
C LEU A 138 10.54 10.33 -2.70
N GLN A 139 10.69 9.27 -1.90
CA GLN A 139 12.02 8.75 -1.56
C GLN A 139 12.73 8.13 -2.78
N SER A 140 11.99 7.53 -3.72
CA SER A 140 12.58 7.05 -4.98
C SER A 140 13.10 8.20 -5.85
N VAL A 141 12.40 9.35 -5.88
CA VAL A 141 12.89 10.58 -6.54
C VAL A 141 14.17 11.08 -5.88
N PHE A 142 14.23 11.10 -4.55
CA PHE A 142 15.45 11.43 -3.82
C PHE A 142 16.61 10.48 -4.17
N LEU A 143 16.37 9.17 -4.18
CA LEU A 143 17.39 8.18 -4.54
C LEU A 143 17.86 8.32 -5.98
N ALA A 144 16.95 8.54 -6.93
CA ALA A 144 17.29 8.83 -8.31
C ALA A 144 18.13 10.11 -8.43
N LYS A 145 17.79 11.16 -7.67
CA LYS A 145 18.56 12.42 -7.63
C LYS A 145 19.99 12.22 -7.13
N LEU A 146 20.19 11.40 -6.10
CA LEU A 146 21.52 11.06 -5.57
C LEU A 146 22.39 10.32 -6.59
N CYS A 147 21.76 9.56 -7.50
CA CYS A 147 22.45 8.72 -8.46
C CYS A 147 22.68 9.42 -9.82
N LEU A 148 22.31 10.69 -9.96
CA LEU A 148 22.53 11.43 -11.19
C LEU A 148 24.02 11.63 -11.47
N PRO A 149 24.46 11.54 -12.74
CA PRO A 149 25.87 11.78 -13.11
C PRO A 149 26.36 13.18 -12.75
N ARG A 150 25.48 14.19 -12.84
CA ARG A 150 25.77 15.59 -12.53
C ARG A 150 24.65 16.18 -11.68
N SER A 151 25.01 17.08 -10.77
CA SER A 151 24.03 17.80 -9.94
C SER A 151 23.09 18.70 -10.75
N THR A 152 23.53 19.11 -11.94
CA THR A 152 22.78 19.95 -12.89
C THR A 152 21.80 19.17 -13.75
N THR A 153 21.96 17.85 -13.87
CA THR A 153 21.07 17.02 -14.68
C THR A 153 19.63 17.13 -14.17
N ILE A 154 18.71 17.37 -15.10
CA ILE A 154 17.27 17.44 -14.83
C ILE A 154 16.76 16.00 -14.71
N LEU A 155 16.19 15.67 -13.56
CA LEU A 155 15.48 14.41 -13.37
C LEU A 155 14.05 14.57 -13.86
N THR A 156 13.69 13.95 -14.97
CA THR A 156 12.31 13.97 -15.48
C THR A 156 11.63 12.65 -15.13
N ASN A 157 10.71 12.71 -14.16
CA ASN A 157 9.89 11.57 -13.76
C ASN A 157 8.70 11.45 -14.72
N LEU A 158 8.71 10.41 -15.56
CA LEU A 158 7.63 10.07 -16.47
C LEU A 158 6.69 9.08 -15.78
N VAL A 159 5.58 9.58 -15.24
CA VAL A 159 4.59 8.79 -14.51
C VAL A 159 3.54 8.26 -15.47
N LEU A 160 3.52 6.94 -15.66
CA LEU A 160 2.55 6.27 -16.51
C LEU A 160 1.24 6.02 -15.74
N ALA A 161 0.11 6.08 -16.45
CA ALA A 161 -1.23 5.88 -15.88
C ALA A 161 -1.51 6.66 -14.59
N ALA A 162 -1.17 7.96 -14.59
CA ALA A 162 -1.30 8.81 -13.43
C ALA A 162 -2.74 8.95 -12.89
N ASP A 163 -3.72 8.82 -13.77
CA ASP A 163 -5.16 8.79 -13.48
C ASP A 163 -5.60 7.51 -12.74
N GLU A 164 -4.88 6.40 -12.91
CA GLU A 164 -5.11 5.16 -12.18
C GLU A 164 -4.21 4.97 -10.94
N ALA A 165 -3.20 5.82 -10.78
CA ALA A 165 -2.32 5.85 -9.63
C ALA A 165 -3.00 6.48 -8.39
N ALA A 166 -2.25 6.67 -7.30
CA ALA A 166 -2.73 7.48 -6.19
C ALA A 166 -2.66 8.97 -6.54
N GLY A 167 -3.76 9.73 -6.34
CA GLY A 167 -3.82 11.16 -6.70
C GLY A 167 -2.85 12.09 -5.96
N ARG A 168 -1.99 11.55 -5.09
CA ARG A 168 -0.90 12.27 -4.41
C ARG A 168 0.48 11.97 -5.03
N VAL A 169 0.56 11.01 -5.95
CA VAL A 169 1.80 10.54 -6.60
C VAL A 169 2.45 11.66 -7.40
N ILE A 170 1.68 12.47 -8.14
CA ILE A 170 2.25 13.55 -8.96
C ILE A 170 3.05 14.56 -8.14
N ASN A 171 2.53 15.01 -6.98
CA ASN A 171 3.29 15.90 -6.12
C ASN A 171 4.59 15.24 -5.62
N ALA A 172 4.53 13.98 -5.20
CA ALA A 172 5.71 13.24 -4.75
C ALA A 172 6.72 13.02 -5.89
N ALA A 173 6.25 12.69 -7.09
CA ALA A 173 7.03 12.49 -8.31
C ALA A 173 7.74 13.78 -8.74
N SER A 174 7.13 14.94 -8.50
CA SER A 174 7.72 16.27 -8.70
C SER A 174 8.69 16.70 -7.59
N GLY A 175 8.97 15.87 -6.58
CA GLY A 175 9.80 16.27 -5.43
C GLY A 175 9.15 17.36 -4.57
N CYS A 176 7.81 17.37 -4.47
CA CYS A 176 7.04 18.32 -3.68
C CYS A 176 6.37 17.64 -2.48
N HIS A 177 5.99 18.45 -1.50
CA HIS A 177 5.12 18.01 -0.41
C HIS A 177 3.78 17.52 -0.98
N PHE A 178 3.41 16.28 -0.70
CA PHE A 178 2.19 15.67 -1.25
C PHE A 178 1.02 15.65 -0.26
N ASN A 179 1.24 16.15 0.96
CA ASN A 179 0.24 16.18 2.00
C ASN A 179 0.26 17.45 2.86
N THR A 180 -0.69 17.61 3.79
CA THR A 180 -0.72 18.76 4.71
C THR A 180 -0.04 18.49 6.05
N LYS A 181 0.23 17.21 6.35
CA LYS A 181 1.10 16.80 7.44
C LYS A 181 2.15 15.81 6.96
N ASN A 182 3.35 15.87 7.53
CA ASN A 182 4.35 14.81 7.35
C ASN A 182 4.19 13.73 8.45
N ILE A 183 5.05 12.70 8.43
CA ILE A 183 4.93 11.61 9.40
C ILE A 183 5.24 12.02 10.84
N ARG A 184 5.89 13.17 11.02
CA ARG A 184 6.18 13.76 12.32
C ARG A 184 5.03 14.60 12.89
N GLY A 185 3.96 14.77 12.11
CA GLY A 185 2.78 15.55 12.50
C GLY A 185 2.92 17.05 12.23
N GLU A 186 4.05 17.48 11.68
CA GLU A 186 4.34 18.88 11.34
C GLU A 186 3.46 19.33 10.17
N ASP A 187 2.98 20.58 10.22
CA ASP A 187 2.18 21.17 9.15
C ASP A 187 3.07 21.53 7.95
N ILE A 188 2.62 21.14 6.76
CA ILE A 188 3.31 21.34 5.49
C ILE A 188 2.33 21.86 4.43
N ASN A 189 2.84 22.64 3.48
CA ASN A 189 2.03 23.16 2.39
C ASN A 189 2.02 22.16 1.23
N LYS A 190 0.90 21.46 1.05
CA LYS A 190 0.74 20.52 -0.06
C LYS A 190 0.99 21.23 -1.41
N GLY A 191 1.84 20.64 -2.22
CA GLY A 191 2.21 21.09 -3.56
C GLY A 191 3.46 21.95 -3.62
N THR A 192 4.00 22.41 -2.48
CA THR A 192 5.23 23.21 -2.50
C THR A 192 6.47 22.32 -2.71
N PRO A 193 7.47 22.79 -3.47
CA PRO A 193 8.73 22.07 -3.65
C PRO A 193 9.45 21.79 -2.33
N ILE A 194 10.08 20.62 -2.21
CA ILE A 194 11.03 20.35 -1.12
C ILE A 194 12.38 20.91 -1.57
N ALA A 195 12.84 21.99 -0.94
CA ALA A 195 13.86 22.87 -1.51
C ALA A 195 15.18 22.15 -1.85
N CYS A 196 15.63 21.22 -1.00
CA CYS A 196 16.89 20.49 -1.20
C CYS A 196 16.89 19.56 -2.43
N LEU A 197 15.71 19.17 -2.93
CA LEU A 197 15.58 18.35 -4.14
C LEU A 197 15.58 19.19 -5.41
N HIS A 198 15.17 20.46 -5.33
CA HIS A 198 15.06 21.37 -6.48
C HIS A 198 16.31 22.25 -6.66
N GLY A 199 17.14 22.40 -5.64
CA GLY A 199 18.33 23.24 -5.66
C GLY A 199 18.02 24.72 -5.41
N SER A 200 19.07 25.49 -5.08
CA SER A 200 18.93 26.85 -4.55
C SER A 200 18.76 27.96 -5.61
N ASN A 201 18.91 27.65 -6.90
CA ASN A 201 19.13 28.64 -7.96
C ASN A 201 17.92 28.84 -8.92
N GLY A 202 16.71 28.41 -8.55
CA GLY A 202 15.50 28.68 -9.32
C GLY A 202 15.33 27.88 -10.63
N ASN A 203 16.31 27.08 -11.05
CA ASN A 203 16.14 26.08 -12.10
C ASN A 203 15.61 24.79 -11.49
N THR A 204 14.40 24.39 -11.91
CA THR A 204 13.75 23.15 -11.48
C THR A 204 14.59 21.94 -11.88
N SER A 205 15.24 21.31 -10.89
CA SER A 205 16.08 20.13 -11.13
C SER A 205 15.30 18.81 -11.24
N ILE A 206 13.99 18.85 -10.97
CA ILE A 206 13.06 17.72 -11.07
C ILE A 206 11.79 18.14 -11.80
N GLN A 207 11.51 17.48 -12.91
CA GLN A 207 10.27 17.65 -13.67
C GLN A 207 9.40 16.40 -13.54
N CYS A 208 8.08 16.58 -13.57
CA CYS A 208 7.14 15.47 -13.66
C CYS A 208 6.35 15.61 -14.96
N VAL A 209 6.30 14.55 -15.73
CA VAL A 209 5.46 14.40 -16.92
C VAL A 209 4.56 13.22 -16.65
N ASP A 210 3.26 13.39 -16.80
CA ASP A 210 2.29 12.33 -16.56
C ASP A 210 1.52 11.96 -17.83
N LEU A 211 1.25 10.66 -17.98
CA LEU A 211 0.42 10.11 -19.04
C LEU A 211 -0.81 9.43 -18.42
N SER A 212 -1.98 9.62 -19.04
CA SER A 212 -3.17 8.87 -18.69
C SER A 212 -3.05 7.41 -19.12
N TYR A 213 -3.78 6.51 -18.47
CA TYR A 213 -3.78 5.09 -18.84
C TYR A 213 -4.15 4.87 -20.30
N GLU A 214 -5.15 5.61 -20.81
CA GLU A 214 -5.58 5.50 -22.21
C GLU A 214 -4.44 5.79 -23.21
N LYS A 215 -3.63 6.83 -22.96
CA LYS A 215 -2.44 7.11 -23.80
C LYS A 215 -1.40 6.01 -23.68
N CYS A 216 -1.27 5.44 -22.49
CA CYS A 216 -0.31 4.38 -22.22
C CYS A 216 -0.70 3.02 -22.82
N ARG A 217 -1.94 2.83 -23.30
CA ARG A 217 -2.33 1.61 -24.03
C ARG A 217 -1.57 1.46 -25.36
N ASP A 218 -1.21 2.57 -25.98
CA ASP A 218 -0.31 2.58 -27.12
C ASP A 218 1.15 2.63 -26.61
N GLU A 219 1.81 1.46 -26.59
CA GLU A 219 3.21 1.39 -26.16
C GLU A 219 4.16 2.18 -27.06
N ALA A 220 3.83 2.34 -28.35
CA ALA A 220 4.64 3.15 -29.27
C ALA A 220 4.58 4.63 -28.89
N PHE A 221 3.43 5.09 -28.35
CA PHE A 221 3.31 6.43 -27.79
C PHE A 221 4.22 6.64 -26.57
N ILE A 222 4.33 5.63 -25.69
CA ILE A 222 5.27 5.68 -24.54
C ILE A 222 6.72 5.78 -25.03
N GLU A 223 7.11 4.92 -25.97
CA GLU A 223 8.46 4.91 -26.55
C GLU A 223 8.77 6.25 -27.25
N GLN A 224 7.81 6.82 -27.98
CA GLN A 224 7.91 8.13 -28.60
C GLN A 224 8.08 9.25 -27.55
N CYS A 225 7.28 9.24 -26.49
CA CYS A 225 7.36 10.24 -25.42
C CYS A 225 8.74 10.22 -24.75
N VAL A 226 9.27 9.03 -24.41
CA VAL A 226 10.63 8.90 -23.87
C VAL A 226 11.67 9.45 -24.85
N ASN A 227 11.53 9.14 -26.14
CA ASN A 227 12.42 9.64 -27.18
C ASN A 227 12.40 11.17 -27.30
N GLU A 228 11.22 11.78 -27.30
CA GLU A 228 11.05 13.23 -27.36
C GLU A 228 11.63 13.93 -26.14
N LEU A 229 11.41 13.40 -24.93
CA LEU A 229 11.97 13.97 -23.71
C LEU A 229 13.51 13.97 -23.71
N ILE A 230 14.11 12.85 -24.12
CA ILE A 230 15.58 12.70 -24.19
C ILE A 230 16.18 13.60 -25.26
N HIS A 231 15.59 13.67 -26.45
CA HIS A 231 16.13 14.50 -27.54
C HIS A 231 15.79 15.98 -27.42
N GLY A 232 14.81 16.35 -26.60
CA GLY A 232 14.42 17.73 -26.33
C GLY A 232 15.29 18.46 -25.30
N ASN A 233 16.19 17.76 -24.59
CA ASN A 233 16.98 18.33 -23.50
C ASN A 233 18.44 17.81 -23.51
N GLU A 234 19.42 18.70 -23.35
CA GLU A 234 20.85 18.34 -23.41
C GLU A 234 21.39 17.63 -22.14
N ASP A 235 20.78 17.86 -20.98
CA ASP A 235 21.23 17.31 -19.67
C ASP A 235 20.03 16.80 -18.86
N ILE A 236 19.49 15.66 -19.30
CA ILE A 236 18.29 15.02 -18.74
C ILE A 236 18.57 13.58 -18.31
N HIS A 237 17.87 13.14 -17.27
CA HIS A 237 17.73 11.75 -16.89
C HIS A 237 16.25 11.41 -16.74
N ILE A 238 15.77 10.40 -17.45
CA ILE A 238 14.40 9.91 -17.36
C ILE A 238 14.29 8.93 -16.21
N PHE A 239 13.36 9.20 -15.31
CA PHE A 239 12.89 8.22 -14.34
C PHE A 239 11.55 7.68 -14.81
N LEU A 240 11.58 6.51 -15.46
CA LEU A 240 10.38 5.88 -16.01
C LEU A 240 9.62 5.18 -14.87
N HIS A 241 8.55 5.81 -14.40
CA HIS A 241 7.68 5.29 -13.35
C HIS A 241 6.56 4.47 -13.99
N ALA A 242 6.86 3.18 -14.19
CA ALA A 242 5.94 2.17 -14.71
C ALA A 242 5.01 1.65 -13.61
N ILE A 243 3.79 1.29 -13.98
CA ILE A 243 2.76 0.76 -13.07
C ILE A 243 2.63 -0.75 -13.30
N ASP A 244 3.03 -1.55 -12.31
CA ASP A 244 2.89 -3.01 -12.38
C ASP A 244 1.42 -3.44 -12.29
N THR A 245 0.70 -2.89 -11.30
CA THR A 245 -0.74 -3.07 -11.14
C THR A 245 -1.35 -1.81 -10.56
N SER A 246 -2.29 -1.21 -11.29
CA SER A 246 -2.99 0.03 -10.92
C SER A 246 -4.14 -0.22 -9.94
N LYS A 247 -4.82 0.85 -9.50
CA LYS A 247 -6.05 0.72 -8.69
C LYS A 247 -7.22 0.12 -9.44
N LEU A 248 -7.18 0.08 -10.77
CA LEU A 248 -8.18 -0.58 -11.61
C LEU A 248 -7.75 -2.00 -12.03
N GLY A 249 -6.54 -2.43 -11.64
CA GLY A 249 -6.03 -3.76 -11.97
C GLY A 249 -5.34 -3.85 -13.33
N ASN A 250 -5.03 -2.72 -13.94
CA ASN A 250 -4.29 -2.62 -15.20
C ASN A 250 -2.78 -2.55 -14.95
N ARG A 251 -1.99 -2.92 -15.96
CA ARG A 251 -0.53 -2.76 -16.01
C ARG A 251 -0.18 -1.82 -17.15
N THR A 252 0.83 -0.97 -16.97
CA THR A 252 1.47 -0.29 -18.09
C THR A 252 2.89 0.21 -17.75
N PRO A 253 3.85 0.06 -18.66
CA PRO A 253 3.75 -0.63 -19.94
C PRO A 253 3.92 -2.16 -19.75
N SER A 254 3.95 -2.93 -20.83
CA SER A 254 4.43 -4.32 -20.78
C SER A 254 5.93 -4.36 -20.45
N ASN A 255 6.41 -5.51 -20.01
CA ASN A 255 7.85 -5.73 -19.83
C ASN A 255 8.62 -5.59 -21.14
N ASP A 256 8.04 -6.04 -22.25
CA ASP A 256 8.68 -5.94 -23.57
C ASP A 256 8.89 -4.49 -23.99
N CYS A 257 7.95 -3.59 -23.68
CA CYS A 257 8.13 -2.16 -23.91
C CYS A 257 9.24 -1.57 -23.05
N ILE A 258 9.28 -1.89 -21.75
CA ILE A 258 10.38 -1.46 -20.88
C ILE A 258 11.72 -1.98 -21.43
N ASP A 259 11.78 -3.23 -21.89
CA ASP A 259 12.97 -3.86 -22.47
C ASP A 259 13.42 -3.16 -23.76
N ARG A 260 12.49 -2.77 -24.64
CA ARG A 260 12.80 -2.00 -25.85
C ARG A 260 13.36 -0.62 -25.50
N ILE A 261 12.78 0.06 -24.51
CA ILE A 261 13.26 1.37 -24.04
C ILE A 261 14.67 1.24 -23.43
N GLU A 262 14.89 0.28 -22.55
CA GLU A 262 16.20 0.03 -21.91
C GLU A 262 17.27 -0.42 -22.90
N LYS A 263 16.90 -1.13 -23.97
CA LYS A 263 17.83 -1.48 -25.05
C LYS A 263 18.25 -0.25 -25.87
N LYS A 264 17.37 0.75 -25.99
CA LYS A 264 17.60 1.96 -26.79
C LYS A 264 18.41 3.02 -26.05
N TYR A 265 18.24 3.16 -24.74
CA TYR A 265 18.87 4.22 -23.94
C TYR A 265 19.83 3.68 -22.89
N THR A 266 20.91 4.42 -22.64
CA THR A 266 21.88 4.01 -21.62
C THR A 266 21.31 4.20 -20.23
N LYS A 267 21.84 3.42 -19.30
CA LYS A 267 21.55 3.50 -17.86
C LYS A 267 21.95 4.82 -17.19
N ASP A 268 22.67 5.70 -17.91
CA ASP A 268 23.01 7.06 -17.45
C ASP A 268 21.92 8.08 -17.83
N LEU A 269 21.07 7.74 -18.80
CA LEU A 269 19.92 8.56 -19.25
C LEU A 269 18.58 8.03 -18.73
N LEU A 270 18.53 6.77 -18.28
CA LEU A 270 17.29 6.10 -17.91
C LEU A 270 17.47 5.28 -16.63
N THR A 271 16.53 5.47 -15.70
CA THR A 271 16.27 4.58 -14.57
C THR A 271 14.80 4.18 -14.59
N VAL A 272 14.49 2.91 -14.34
CA VAL A 272 13.12 2.41 -14.28
C VAL A 272 12.71 2.19 -12.83
N LEU A 273 11.51 2.67 -12.48
CA LEU A 273 10.80 2.38 -11.25
C LEU A 273 9.54 1.59 -11.57
N ILE A 274 9.40 0.42 -10.95
CA ILE A 274 8.21 -0.41 -11.00
C ILE A 274 7.35 -0.12 -9.77
N ASP A 275 6.19 0.51 -9.98
CA ASP A 275 5.17 0.69 -8.96
C ASP A 275 4.34 -0.58 -8.81
N ALA A 276 4.75 -1.41 -7.86
CA ALA A 276 4.04 -2.60 -7.43
C ALA A 276 3.36 -2.38 -6.08
N CYS A 277 2.91 -1.14 -5.79
CA CYS A 277 2.28 -0.81 -4.52
C CYS A 277 0.95 -1.56 -4.30
N GLN A 278 0.34 -2.20 -5.29
CA GLN A 278 -0.79 -3.10 -5.08
C GLN A 278 -0.40 -4.43 -4.42
N PHE A 279 0.88 -4.79 -4.43
CA PHE A 279 1.42 -6.08 -3.97
C PHE A 279 0.72 -7.25 -4.66
N ARG A 280 0.52 -7.13 -5.98
CA ARG A 280 -0.09 -8.15 -6.86
C ARG A 280 0.96 -8.64 -7.84
N ILE A 281 2.15 -8.87 -7.30
CA ILE A 281 3.37 -9.19 -8.03
C ILE A 281 3.99 -10.45 -7.43
N SER A 282 4.46 -11.35 -8.27
CA SER A 282 5.06 -12.61 -7.83
C SER A 282 6.51 -12.40 -7.36
N PRO A 283 7.06 -13.29 -6.52
CA PRO A 283 8.49 -13.30 -6.21
C PRO A 283 9.38 -13.44 -7.45
N TRP A 284 8.95 -14.17 -8.48
CA TRP A 284 9.73 -14.34 -9.71
C TRP A 284 9.85 -13.03 -10.49
N ARG A 285 8.75 -12.29 -10.62
CA ARG A 285 8.76 -11.00 -11.30
C ARG A 285 9.56 -9.94 -10.53
N VAL A 286 9.48 -9.94 -9.20
CA VAL A 286 10.33 -9.09 -8.36
C VAL A 286 11.81 -9.36 -8.64
N ARG A 287 12.24 -10.64 -8.65
CA ARG A 287 13.63 -11.01 -8.98
C ARG A 287 14.03 -10.55 -10.37
N GLU A 288 13.16 -10.74 -11.37
CA GLU A 288 13.43 -10.32 -12.75
C GLU A 288 13.72 -8.82 -12.84
N HIS A 289 12.89 -7.99 -12.21
CA HIS A 289 13.09 -6.53 -12.19
C HIS A 289 14.37 -6.12 -11.48
N ILE A 290 14.69 -6.76 -10.35
CA ILE A 290 15.93 -6.49 -9.62
C ILE A 290 17.17 -6.84 -10.44
N ILE A 291 17.18 -8.00 -11.12
CA ILE A 291 18.29 -8.42 -11.99
C ILE A 291 18.53 -7.42 -13.13
N ARG A 292 17.48 -6.71 -13.56
CA ARG A 292 17.54 -5.67 -14.59
C ARG A 292 17.86 -4.27 -14.05
N ASP A 293 18.26 -4.16 -12.78
CA ASP A 293 18.54 -2.88 -12.09
C ASP A 293 17.33 -1.92 -12.06
N ARG A 294 16.11 -2.44 -11.89
CA ARG A 294 14.90 -1.62 -11.73
C ARG A 294 14.55 -1.44 -10.25
N PHE A 295 14.21 -0.22 -9.85
CA PHE A 295 13.62 0.02 -8.53
C PHE A 295 12.23 -0.61 -8.46
N ILE A 296 11.80 -1.03 -7.27
CA ILE A 296 10.45 -1.54 -7.05
C ILE A 296 9.87 -0.90 -5.80
N THR A 297 8.66 -0.36 -5.87
CA THR A 297 7.91 0.11 -4.68
C THR A 297 6.80 -0.86 -4.33
N LEU A 298 6.61 -1.10 -3.03
CA LEU A 298 5.64 -2.05 -2.49
C LEU A 298 4.85 -1.41 -1.34
N THR A 299 3.62 -1.90 -1.11
CA THR A 299 2.91 -1.62 0.15
C THR A 299 2.20 -2.86 0.68
N GLY A 300 2.26 -3.05 1.99
CA GLY A 300 1.58 -4.13 2.71
C GLY A 300 0.09 -3.88 2.91
N SER A 301 -0.38 -2.65 2.75
CA SER A 301 -1.74 -2.26 3.13
C SER A 301 -2.84 -2.50 2.09
N LYS A 302 -2.52 -3.25 1.03
CA LYS A 302 -3.42 -3.51 -0.10
C LYS A 302 -3.74 -4.99 -0.17
N PHE A 303 -3.18 -5.71 -1.14
CA PHE A 303 -3.44 -7.14 -1.29
C PHE A 303 -3.12 -7.95 -0.03
N LEU A 304 -2.00 -7.65 0.64
CA LEU A 304 -1.53 -8.42 1.80
C LEU A 304 -2.38 -8.26 3.05
N THR A 305 -3.31 -7.30 3.09
CA THR A 305 -4.14 -7.03 4.27
C THR A 305 -3.41 -6.50 5.52
N GLY A 306 -2.20 -5.94 5.34
CA GLY A 306 -1.53 -5.19 6.39
C GLY A 306 -2.27 -3.87 6.72
N PRO A 307 -1.96 -3.23 7.86
CA PRO A 307 -2.51 -1.91 8.17
C PRO A 307 -2.01 -0.84 7.16
N PRO A 308 -2.79 0.22 6.88
CA PRO A 308 -2.37 1.37 6.07
C PRO A 308 -1.05 1.93 6.59
N PHE A 309 -0.17 2.34 5.68
CA PHE A 309 1.17 2.87 6.00
C PHE A 309 2.22 1.79 6.34
N SER A 310 2.47 0.89 5.39
CA SER A 310 3.47 -0.19 5.47
C SER A 310 4.17 -0.36 4.11
N GLY A 311 4.98 0.62 3.69
CA GLY A 311 5.63 0.64 2.38
C GLY A 311 7.11 0.24 2.38
N ALA A 312 7.62 -0.11 1.20
CA ALA A 312 9.03 -0.41 0.98
C ALA A 312 9.47 -0.04 -0.44
N ILE A 313 10.77 0.22 -0.60
CA ILE A 313 11.47 0.37 -1.87
C ILE A 313 12.57 -0.69 -1.91
N LEU A 314 12.57 -1.54 -2.93
CA LEU A 314 13.70 -2.42 -3.22
C LEU A 314 14.65 -1.68 -4.17
N VAL A 315 15.91 -1.63 -3.77
CA VAL A 315 16.96 -0.87 -4.42
C VAL A 315 18.03 -1.84 -4.93
N PRO A 316 18.24 -1.96 -6.26
CA PRO A 316 19.24 -2.84 -6.84
C PRO A 316 20.68 -2.47 -6.44
N ALA A 317 21.57 -3.48 -6.45
CA ALA A 317 22.98 -3.39 -6.08
C ALA A 317 23.71 -2.19 -6.68
N ARG A 318 23.46 -1.93 -7.97
CA ARG A 318 24.09 -0.84 -8.73
C ARG A 318 23.95 0.50 -8.02
N PHE A 319 22.79 0.78 -7.44
CA PHE A 319 22.51 2.05 -6.79
C PHE A 319 23.09 2.12 -5.37
N ARG A 320 23.26 0.98 -4.66
CA ARG A 320 23.88 0.95 -3.33
C ARG A 320 25.22 1.68 -3.32
N THR A 321 26.12 1.30 -4.23
CA THR A 321 27.47 1.90 -4.30
C THR A 321 27.42 3.38 -4.71
N GLN A 322 26.52 3.75 -5.61
CA GLN A 322 26.33 5.15 -6.01
C GLN A 322 25.85 5.99 -4.83
N ILE A 323 24.83 5.52 -4.11
CA ILE A 323 24.24 6.20 -2.95
C ILE A 323 25.24 6.33 -1.82
N GLN A 324 26.02 5.28 -1.50
CA GLN A 324 27.03 5.32 -0.44
C GLN A 324 28.14 6.35 -0.70
N ASN A 325 28.40 6.68 -1.96
CA ASN A 325 29.39 7.69 -2.36
C ASN A 325 28.77 9.05 -2.70
N ALA A 326 27.44 9.16 -2.71
CA ALA A 326 26.75 10.38 -3.09
C ALA A 326 26.88 11.48 -2.02
N PRO A 327 26.88 12.77 -2.42
CA PRO A 327 26.88 13.92 -1.51
C PRO A 327 25.48 14.14 -0.92
N VAL A 328 25.06 13.24 -0.04
CA VAL A 328 23.69 13.22 0.53
C VAL A 328 23.35 14.51 1.28
N ASP A 329 24.33 15.13 1.92
CA ASP A 329 24.21 16.38 2.65
C ASP A 329 23.71 17.55 1.77
N ARG A 330 23.94 17.51 0.45
CA ARG A 330 23.44 18.52 -0.49
C ARG A 330 21.95 18.36 -0.80
N TYR A 331 21.43 17.14 -0.66
CA TYR A 331 20.07 16.77 -1.04
C TYR A 331 19.21 16.36 0.16
N MET A 332 19.70 16.55 1.38
CA MET A 332 19.00 16.26 2.63
C MET A 332 18.80 17.55 3.43
N SER A 333 17.55 17.83 3.80
CA SER A 333 17.18 18.93 4.69
C SER A 333 16.24 18.41 5.78
N SER A 334 15.88 19.26 6.74
CA SER A 334 14.86 18.92 7.74
C SER A 334 13.52 18.57 7.11
N GLU A 335 13.12 19.26 6.02
CA GLU A 335 11.88 19.01 5.28
C GLU A 335 11.83 17.59 4.72
N LEU A 336 12.90 17.14 4.05
CA LEU A 336 12.97 15.79 3.47
C LEU A 336 13.14 14.72 4.56
N ALA A 337 13.98 14.98 5.56
CA ALA A 337 14.20 14.07 6.68
C ALA A 337 12.88 13.77 7.43
N ALA A 338 11.92 14.71 7.41
CA ALA A 338 10.61 14.55 8.03
C ALA A 338 9.67 13.52 7.36
N TYR A 339 10.13 12.82 6.32
CA TYR A 339 9.44 11.71 5.67
C TYR A 339 10.01 10.32 6.01
N SER A 340 10.99 10.22 6.92
CA SER A 340 11.56 8.94 7.35
C SER A 340 12.10 8.99 8.79
N ALA A 341 12.19 7.82 9.42
CA ALA A 341 13.03 7.58 10.59
C ALA A 341 14.44 7.13 10.19
N ILE A 342 15.40 7.20 11.11
CA ILE A 342 16.79 6.78 10.84
C ILE A 342 16.87 5.27 10.53
N SER A 343 16.06 4.43 11.17
CA SER A 343 16.01 2.98 10.94
C SER A 343 15.16 2.56 9.75
N ASP A 344 14.47 3.48 9.06
CA ASP A 344 13.80 3.20 7.78
C ASP A 344 14.82 2.96 6.65
N TRP A 345 16.04 3.45 6.82
CA TRP A 345 17.18 3.24 5.93
C TRP A 345 18.05 2.05 6.37
N PRO A 346 18.58 1.25 5.43
CA PRO A 346 19.49 0.14 5.75
C PRO A 346 20.71 0.58 6.57
N ARG A 347 21.16 -0.26 7.51
CA ARG A 347 22.40 -0.01 8.27
C ARG A 347 23.63 0.26 7.40
N SER A 348 23.68 -0.35 6.22
CA SER A 348 24.76 -0.19 5.25
C SER A 348 24.86 1.23 4.67
N TRP A 349 23.79 2.03 4.74
CA TRP A 349 23.71 3.38 4.15
C TRP A 349 24.06 4.46 5.17
N ARG A 350 25.29 4.38 5.70
CA ARG A 350 25.76 5.24 6.80
C ARG A 350 25.63 6.73 6.50
N ASN A 351 26.04 7.16 5.31
CA ASN A 351 25.96 8.56 4.89
C ASN A 351 24.52 9.12 4.89
N VAL A 352 23.54 8.31 4.43
CA VAL A 352 22.12 8.69 4.47
C VAL A 352 21.62 8.76 5.92
N ARG A 353 21.90 7.72 6.72
CA ARG A 353 21.48 7.66 8.13
C ARG A 353 22.05 8.81 8.96
N GLU A 354 23.33 9.14 8.77
CA GLU A 354 23.99 10.28 9.41
C GLU A 354 23.34 11.60 9.03
N CYS A 355 22.97 11.80 7.75
CA CYS A 355 22.30 13.03 7.32
C CYS A 355 20.88 13.14 7.88
N VAL A 356 20.11 12.05 7.90
CA VAL A 356 18.78 12.04 8.54
C VAL A 356 18.89 12.28 10.04
N ALA A 357 19.90 11.73 10.70
CA ALA A 357 20.14 11.91 12.14
C ALA A 357 20.39 13.36 12.53
N LYS A 358 21.05 14.17 11.69
CA LYS A 358 21.26 15.61 11.93
C LYS A 358 19.94 16.40 12.11
N TYR A 359 18.85 15.90 11.51
CA TYR A 359 17.53 16.54 11.53
C TYR A 359 16.48 15.72 12.28
N SER A 360 16.89 14.75 13.09
CA SER A 360 16.00 13.82 13.78
C SER A 360 16.22 13.89 15.30
N SER A 361 15.15 13.85 16.07
CA SER A 361 15.24 13.64 17.51
C SER A 361 15.42 12.15 17.82
N VAL A 362 15.76 11.82 19.07
CA VAL A 362 15.90 10.43 19.54
C VAL A 362 14.66 9.57 19.25
N VAL A 363 13.50 10.21 19.25
CA VAL A 363 12.21 9.59 18.96
C VAL A 363 12.14 9.06 17.52
N TRP A 364 12.79 9.75 16.57
CA TRP A 364 12.84 9.38 15.16
C TRP A 364 14.03 8.49 14.83
N GLN A 365 14.70 7.93 15.85
CA GLN A 365 15.61 6.80 15.66
C GLN A 365 14.88 5.62 15.02
N SER A 366 13.63 5.39 15.42
CA SER A 366 12.77 4.36 14.83
C SER A 366 11.31 4.76 14.92
N ASN A 367 10.60 4.70 13.79
CA ASN A 367 9.16 4.86 13.76
C ASN A 367 8.48 3.55 14.18
N VAL A 368 8.20 3.40 15.48
CA VAL A 368 7.59 2.19 16.05
C VAL A 368 6.24 1.85 15.41
N GLY A 369 5.41 2.87 15.14
CA GLY A 369 4.13 2.68 14.46
C GLY A 369 4.32 2.07 13.07
N HIS A 370 5.27 2.59 12.29
CA HIS A 370 5.61 2.04 10.99
C HIS A 370 6.14 0.60 11.07
N PHE A 371 7.05 0.31 11.99
CA PHE A 371 7.56 -1.04 12.22
C PHE A 371 6.44 -2.05 12.49
N LEU A 372 5.49 -1.70 13.36
CA LEU A 372 4.34 -2.56 13.68
C LEU A 372 3.49 -2.87 12.45
N ARG A 373 3.24 -1.86 11.62
CA ARG A 373 2.42 -2.01 10.41
C ARG A 373 3.12 -2.84 9.34
N LEU A 374 4.43 -2.66 9.16
CA LEU A 374 5.25 -3.52 8.31
C LEU A 374 5.26 -4.97 8.82
N THR A 375 5.45 -5.17 10.12
CA THR A 375 5.46 -6.50 10.75
C THR A 375 4.12 -7.20 10.54
N ALA A 376 3.00 -6.50 10.70
CA ALA A 376 1.68 -7.06 10.41
C ALA A 376 1.49 -7.42 8.93
N ALA A 377 1.99 -6.61 8.00
CA ALA A 377 1.94 -6.94 6.57
C ALA A 377 2.78 -8.19 6.24
N VAL A 378 3.98 -8.30 6.81
CA VAL A 378 4.88 -9.44 6.61
C VAL A 378 4.32 -10.71 7.26
N PHE A 379 3.65 -10.60 8.41
CA PHE A 379 2.90 -11.70 9.02
C PHE A 379 1.83 -12.26 8.06
N GLU A 380 1.06 -11.41 7.38
CA GLU A 380 0.07 -11.86 6.41
C GLU A 380 0.71 -12.41 5.13
N LEU A 381 1.80 -11.82 4.66
CA LEU A 381 2.60 -12.36 3.55
C LEU A 381 3.03 -13.80 3.84
N ARG A 382 3.57 -14.07 5.04
CA ARG A 382 3.96 -15.41 5.49
C ARG A 382 2.80 -16.40 5.41
N ARG A 383 1.63 -16.00 5.92
CA ARG A 383 0.43 -16.84 5.91
C ARG A 383 -0.05 -17.11 4.50
N TYR A 384 -0.03 -16.10 3.63
CA TYR A 384 -0.44 -16.24 2.24
C TYR A 384 0.51 -17.18 1.48
N LEU A 385 1.82 -16.96 1.59
CA LEU A 385 2.82 -17.79 0.91
C LEU A 385 2.92 -19.22 1.45
N SER A 386 2.44 -19.48 2.68
CA SER A 386 2.30 -20.85 3.21
C SER A 386 1.28 -21.70 2.43
N ILE A 387 0.43 -21.07 1.61
CA ILE A 387 -0.56 -21.75 0.79
C ILE A 387 0.06 -22.14 -0.57
N PRO A 388 -0.08 -23.40 -1.01
CA PRO A 388 0.42 -23.85 -2.31
C PRO A 388 -0.05 -22.94 -3.46
N LEU A 389 0.87 -22.61 -4.37
CA LEU A 389 0.62 -21.70 -5.50
C LEU A 389 -0.64 -22.09 -6.28
N GLU A 390 -0.75 -23.35 -6.67
CA GLU A 390 -1.88 -23.89 -7.44
C GLU A 390 -3.23 -23.62 -6.74
N TRP A 391 -3.25 -23.72 -5.41
CA TRP A 391 -4.45 -23.45 -4.63
C TRP A 391 -4.79 -21.95 -4.62
N ARG A 392 -3.77 -21.08 -4.48
CA ARG A 392 -3.95 -19.61 -4.54
C ARG A 392 -4.51 -19.19 -5.88
N GLU A 393 -3.98 -19.75 -6.97
CA GLU A 393 -4.45 -19.51 -8.33
C GLU A 393 -5.91 -19.97 -8.52
N GLN A 394 -6.23 -21.21 -8.15
CA GLN A 394 -7.60 -21.74 -8.21
C GLN A 394 -8.58 -20.88 -7.43
N PHE A 395 -8.18 -20.41 -6.23
CA PHE A 395 -9.01 -19.54 -5.42
C PHE A 395 -9.26 -18.19 -6.10
N ILE A 396 -8.22 -17.52 -6.63
CA ILE A 396 -8.37 -16.23 -7.33
C ILE A 396 -9.31 -16.38 -8.52
N VAL A 397 -9.15 -17.41 -9.34
CA VAL A 397 -10.00 -17.67 -10.50
C VAL A 397 -11.46 -17.89 -10.08
N ALA A 398 -11.70 -18.74 -9.07
CA ALA A 398 -13.04 -19.03 -8.59
C ALA A 398 -13.71 -17.78 -7.96
N ALA A 399 -13.00 -17.07 -7.08
CA ALA A 399 -13.52 -15.84 -6.47
C ALA A 399 -13.81 -14.75 -7.52
N GLY A 400 -12.98 -14.64 -8.56
CA GLY A 400 -13.24 -13.73 -9.66
C GLY A 400 -14.48 -14.10 -10.48
N ALA A 401 -14.75 -15.39 -10.68
CA ALA A 401 -15.98 -15.85 -11.34
C ALA A 401 -17.23 -15.49 -10.51
N GLU A 402 -17.18 -15.64 -9.20
CA GLU A 402 -18.26 -15.25 -8.30
C GLU A 402 -18.53 -13.74 -8.34
N ILE A 403 -17.49 -12.90 -8.30
CA ILE A 403 -17.65 -11.44 -8.42
C ILE A 403 -18.31 -11.06 -9.76
N ARG A 404 -17.91 -11.71 -10.87
CA ARG A 404 -18.55 -11.48 -12.17
C ARG A 404 -20.01 -11.93 -12.20
N ALA A 405 -20.33 -13.05 -11.56
CA ALA A 405 -21.71 -13.52 -11.45
C ALA A 405 -22.61 -12.53 -10.69
N VAL A 406 -22.06 -11.83 -9.69
CA VAL A 406 -22.76 -10.75 -8.98
C VAL A 406 -23.08 -9.60 -9.91
N PHE A 407 -22.11 -9.12 -10.70
CA PHE A 407 -22.37 -8.08 -11.68
C PHE A 407 -23.44 -8.49 -12.70
N ALA A 408 -23.40 -9.75 -13.16
CA ALA A 408 -24.41 -10.31 -14.07
C ALA A 408 -25.80 -10.45 -13.44
N THR A 409 -25.90 -10.53 -12.11
CA THR A 409 -27.18 -10.63 -11.38
C THR A 409 -27.86 -9.26 -11.27
N PHE A 410 -27.09 -8.17 -11.29
CA PHE A 410 -27.59 -6.80 -11.17
C PHE A 410 -27.15 -5.91 -12.34
N PRO A 411 -27.41 -6.28 -13.61
CA PRO A 411 -26.87 -5.58 -14.79
C PRO A 411 -27.45 -4.17 -14.95
N ASP A 412 -28.62 -3.93 -14.38
CA ASP A 412 -29.29 -2.63 -14.36
C ASP A 412 -28.69 -1.64 -13.36
N LEU A 413 -27.93 -2.15 -12.38
CA LEU A 413 -27.35 -1.38 -11.27
C LEU A 413 -25.83 -1.31 -11.39
N LEU A 414 -25.19 -2.43 -11.70
CA LEU A 414 -23.74 -2.59 -11.71
C LEU A 414 -23.26 -2.81 -13.13
N GLN A 415 -22.32 -1.98 -13.57
CA GLN A 415 -21.66 -2.18 -14.85
C GLN A 415 -20.15 -2.40 -14.65
N PRO A 416 -19.64 -3.60 -14.96
CA PRO A 416 -18.20 -3.85 -14.97
C PRO A 416 -17.46 -2.88 -15.88
N VAL A 417 -16.26 -2.48 -15.47
CA VAL A 417 -15.30 -1.78 -16.33
C VAL A 417 -14.18 -2.78 -16.63
N GLU A 418 -14.26 -3.40 -17.81
CA GLU A 418 -13.33 -4.44 -18.23
C GLU A 418 -12.26 -3.88 -19.15
N ASN A 419 -11.02 -4.33 -18.94
CA ASN A 419 -9.94 -4.15 -19.89
C ASN A 419 -9.69 -5.49 -20.59
N ILE A 420 -10.20 -5.61 -21.83
CA ILE A 420 -10.12 -6.82 -22.63
C ILE A 420 -8.65 -7.18 -22.94
N GLU A 421 -7.80 -6.16 -23.07
CA GLU A 421 -6.37 -6.31 -23.36
C GLU A 421 -5.54 -6.61 -22.10
N ARG A 422 -6.12 -6.58 -20.89
CA ARG A 422 -5.34 -6.79 -19.65
C ARG A 422 -4.44 -8.02 -19.74
N SER A 423 -4.97 -9.14 -20.25
CA SER A 423 -4.23 -10.40 -20.30
C SER A 423 -2.95 -10.36 -21.14
N SER A 424 -2.83 -9.46 -22.13
CA SER A 424 -1.61 -9.34 -22.94
C SER A 424 -0.43 -8.71 -22.19
N PHE A 425 -0.68 -8.09 -21.05
CA PHE A 425 0.36 -7.47 -20.21
C PHE A 425 0.89 -8.40 -19.12
N PHE A 426 0.32 -9.59 -18.94
CA PHE A 426 0.70 -10.54 -17.90
C PHE A 426 1.13 -11.87 -18.52
N ASP A 427 2.13 -12.50 -17.90
CA ASP A 427 2.72 -13.75 -18.37
C ASP A 427 2.84 -14.79 -17.23
N GLU A 428 3.55 -15.89 -17.49
CA GLU A 428 3.75 -16.97 -16.51
C GLU A 428 4.56 -16.55 -15.28
N ASN A 429 5.45 -15.56 -15.39
CA ASN A 429 6.18 -15.00 -14.26
C ASN A 429 5.26 -14.22 -13.32
N ASP A 430 4.04 -13.86 -13.72
CA ASP A 430 3.05 -13.25 -12.83
C ASP A 430 2.31 -14.27 -11.95
N ALA A 431 2.52 -15.57 -12.18
CA ALA A 431 1.93 -16.66 -11.41
C ALA A 431 0.41 -16.47 -11.22
N GLU A 432 -0.10 -16.50 -9.99
CA GLU A 432 -1.53 -16.34 -9.72
C GLU A 432 -2.08 -14.94 -10.06
N PHE A 433 -1.22 -13.91 -10.13
CA PHE A 433 -1.63 -12.53 -10.40
C PHE A 433 -1.80 -12.22 -11.90
N ARG A 434 -1.48 -13.18 -12.78
CA ARG A 434 -1.91 -13.12 -14.19
C ARG A 434 -3.44 -13.05 -14.31
N HIS A 435 -4.17 -13.55 -13.30
CA HIS A 435 -5.61 -13.46 -13.22
C HIS A 435 -6.06 -12.15 -12.55
N PRO A 436 -7.20 -11.56 -12.95
CA PRO A 436 -7.72 -10.36 -12.30
C PRO A 436 -8.03 -10.59 -10.82
N THR A 437 -7.53 -9.70 -9.97
CA THR A 437 -7.86 -9.65 -8.53
C THR A 437 -8.54 -8.35 -8.11
N ILE A 438 -8.66 -7.39 -9.03
CA ILE A 438 -9.38 -6.13 -8.85
C ILE A 438 -10.46 -6.10 -9.93
N PHE A 439 -11.69 -5.78 -9.53
CA PHE A 439 -12.88 -5.81 -10.37
C PHE A 439 -13.55 -4.45 -10.31
N PRO A 440 -13.21 -3.53 -11.23
CA PRO A 440 -13.78 -2.20 -11.26
C PRO A 440 -15.19 -2.21 -11.85
N PHE A 441 -16.07 -1.36 -11.33
CA PHE A 441 -17.45 -1.24 -11.79
C PHE A 441 -18.01 0.16 -11.55
N ARG A 442 -18.98 0.54 -12.38
CA ARG A 442 -19.82 1.72 -12.22
C ARG A 442 -21.16 1.35 -11.61
N VAL A 443 -21.79 2.31 -10.96
CA VAL A 443 -23.14 2.18 -10.38
C VAL A 443 -24.10 3.09 -11.13
N ARG A 444 -25.25 2.54 -11.54
CA ARG A 444 -26.34 3.29 -12.17
C ARG A 444 -27.41 3.68 -11.14
N ARG A 445 -28.02 4.82 -11.36
CA ARG A 445 -29.29 5.23 -10.74
C ARG A 445 -30.45 4.48 -11.40
N LEU A 446 -31.65 4.59 -10.80
CA LEU A 446 -32.87 3.99 -11.35
C LEU A 446 -33.24 4.52 -12.74
N ASP A 447 -32.91 5.78 -13.02
CA ASP A 447 -33.07 6.42 -14.33
C ASP A 447 -32.01 6.01 -15.37
N LYS A 448 -31.16 5.02 -15.04
CA LYS A 448 -30.08 4.44 -15.85
C LYS A 448 -28.85 5.33 -16.04
N THR A 449 -28.82 6.55 -15.48
CA THR A 449 -27.61 7.39 -15.46
C THR A 449 -26.59 6.86 -14.46
N PHE A 450 -25.31 7.17 -14.64
CA PHE A 450 -24.27 6.78 -13.67
C PHE A 450 -24.21 7.74 -12.48
N LEU A 451 -23.77 7.25 -11.33
CA LEU A 451 -23.46 8.11 -10.19
C LEU A 451 -22.33 9.09 -10.54
N ASP A 452 -22.58 10.37 -10.27
CA ASP A 452 -21.57 11.42 -10.26
C ASP A 452 -20.62 11.29 -9.05
N GLN A 453 -19.67 12.23 -8.92
CA GLN A 453 -18.69 12.24 -7.84
C GLN A 453 -19.31 12.37 -6.44
N GLU A 454 -20.30 13.25 -6.27
CA GLU A 454 -20.93 13.51 -4.98
C GLU A 454 -21.74 12.29 -4.53
N ALA A 455 -22.59 11.78 -5.42
CA ALA A 455 -23.43 10.61 -5.15
C ALA A 455 -22.59 9.34 -4.93
N SER A 456 -21.47 9.17 -5.65
CA SER A 456 -20.55 8.05 -5.44
C SER A 456 -19.89 8.13 -4.06
N LYS A 457 -19.49 9.32 -3.62
CA LYS A 457 -18.91 9.54 -2.29
C LYS A 457 -19.93 9.28 -1.19
N ASP A 458 -21.16 9.73 -1.37
CA ASP A 458 -22.26 9.49 -0.43
C ASP A 458 -22.59 7.99 -0.32
N LEU A 459 -22.72 7.29 -1.46
CA LEU A 459 -22.90 5.82 -1.47
C LEU A 459 -21.74 5.12 -0.74
N TYR A 460 -20.50 5.50 -1.02
CA TYR A 460 -19.32 4.95 -0.37
C TYR A 460 -19.38 5.09 1.16
N ILE A 461 -19.81 6.25 1.68
CA ILE A 461 -19.96 6.50 3.12
C ILE A 461 -21.12 5.69 3.69
N LYS A 462 -22.25 5.62 2.98
CA LYS A 462 -23.44 4.87 3.41
C LYS A 462 -23.17 3.37 3.56
N LEU A 463 -22.42 2.77 2.62
CA LEU A 463 -22.03 1.35 2.71
C LEU A 463 -21.24 1.02 3.99
N GLN A 464 -20.54 2.00 4.56
CA GLN A 464 -19.75 1.82 5.78
C GLN A 464 -20.56 1.93 7.08
N ARG A 465 -21.82 2.36 6.99
CA ARG A 465 -22.71 2.61 8.11
C ARG A 465 -23.78 1.50 8.18
N PRO A 466 -23.66 0.55 9.12
CA PRO A 466 -24.71 -0.44 9.31
C PRO A 466 -26.02 0.26 9.74
N THR A 467 -27.15 -0.28 9.30
CA THR A 467 -28.50 0.13 9.69
C THR A 467 -29.25 -1.06 10.28
N ASP A 468 -30.42 -0.84 10.87
CA ASP A 468 -31.27 -1.94 11.37
C ASP A 468 -31.67 -2.93 10.26
N VAL A 469 -31.78 -2.44 9.02
CA VAL A 469 -32.10 -3.25 7.83
C VAL A 469 -30.86 -3.90 7.22
N HIS A 470 -29.70 -3.23 7.31
CA HIS A 470 -28.41 -3.70 6.79
C HIS A 470 -27.36 -3.65 7.90
N PRO A 471 -27.34 -4.65 8.80
CA PRO A 471 -26.48 -4.61 9.99
C PRO A 471 -25.00 -4.88 9.70
N ILE A 472 -24.62 -5.01 8.43
CA ILE A 472 -23.27 -5.32 7.98
C ILE A 472 -22.64 -4.07 7.37
N ARG A 473 -21.50 -3.66 7.92
CA ARG A 473 -20.62 -2.68 7.28
C ARG A 473 -20.01 -3.29 6.02
N CYS A 474 -20.05 -2.59 4.89
CA CYS A 474 -19.35 -2.99 3.68
C CYS A 474 -18.36 -1.90 3.27
N VAL A 475 -17.10 -2.28 3.08
CA VAL A 475 -16.05 -1.38 2.60
C VAL A 475 -15.53 -1.91 1.26
N ILE A 476 -15.70 -1.12 0.21
CA ILE A 476 -15.22 -1.40 -1.15
C ILE A 476 -14.14 -0.39 -1.54
N GLY A 477 -13.52 -0.52 -2.70
CA GLY A 477 -12.54 0.48 -3.15
C GLY A 477 -13.17 1.87 -3.29
N GLN A 478 -12.65 2.87 -2.54
CA GLN A 478 -13.10 4.27 -2.60
C GLN A 478 -13.21 4.76 -4.04
N PRO A 479 -14.35 5.28 -4.51
CA PRO A 479 -14.58 5.59 -5.93
C PRO A 479 -13.50 6.53 -6.49
N VAL A 480 -12.99 6.21 -7.67
CA VAL A 480 -11.97 7.02 -8.37
C VAL A 480 -12.55 7.58 -9.67
N PRO A 481 -12.24 8.84 -10.02
CA PRO A 481 -12.61 9.40 -11.33
C PRO A 481 -11.77 8.73 -12.42
N ILE A 482 -12.41 8.36 -13.53
CA ILE A 482 -11.75 7.92 -14.76
C ILE A 482 -12.36 8.64 -15.95
N VAL A 483 -11.57 8.83 -17.01
CA VAL A 483 -12.07 9.28 -18.31
C VAL A 483 -12.14 8.04 -19.20
N LEU A 484 -13.34 7.70 -19.66
CA LEU A 484 -13.51 6.58 -20.59
C LEU A 484 -13.35 7.07 -22.02
N SER A 485 -12.71 6.27 -22.88
CA SER A 485 -12.46 6.59 -24.30
C SER A 485 -13.70 7.08 -25.06
N ASP A 486 -14.88 6.58 -24.67
CA ASP A 486 -16.13 6.79 -25.39
C ASP A 486 -16.93 8.01 -24.90
N SER A 487 -16.49 8.67 -23.81
CA SER A 487 -17.12 9.88 -23.28
C SER A 487 -16.07 10.83 -22.68
N LEU A 488 -16.07 12.09 -23.11
CA LEU A 488 -15.30 13.16 -22.45
C LEU A 488 -15.71 13.38 -20.98
N ASP A 489 -16.78 12.74 -20.53
CA ASP A 489 -17.28 12.80 -19.17
C ASP A 489 -16.45 11.94 -18.21
N THR A 490 -16.00 12.57 -17.13
CA THR A 490 -15.41 11.87 -15.99
C THR A 490 -16.47 11.03 -15.30
N THR A 491 -16.22 9.73 -15.12
CA THR A 491 -17.11 8.81 -14.39
C THR A 491 -16.43 8.25 -13.16
N MET A 492 -17.22 7.86 -12.16
CA MET A 492 -16.72 7.31 -10.91
C MET A 492 -16.75 5.78 -10.91
N VAL A 493 -15.62 5.17 -10.57
CA VAL A 493 -15.47 3.71 -10.56
C VAL A 493 -15.15 3.18 -9.18
N PHE A 494 -16.00 2.27 -8.71
CA PHE A 494 -15.80 1.47 -7.52
C PHE A 494 -15.00 0.21 -7.85
N ARG A 495 -14.43 -0.46 -6.84
CA ARG A 495 -13.75 -1.75 -7.03
C ARG A 495 -14.15 -2.74 -5.96
N LEU A 496 -14.32 -3.99 -6.37
CA LEU A 496 -14.23 -5.15 -5.49
C LEU A 496 -12.85 -5.77 -5.69
N ALA A 497 -12.17 -6.14 -4.62
CA ALA A 497 -10.81 -6.70 -4.71
C ALA A 497 -10.63 -7.94 -3.84
N ILE A 498 -9.98 -8.94 -4.42
CA ILE A 498 -9.54 -10.16 -3.73
C ILE A 498 -8.26 -9.86 -2.95
N ASP A 499 -8.19 -10.37 -1.73
CA ASP A 499 -7.05 -10.17 -0.83
C ASP A 499 -6.47 -11.49 -0.27
N ALA A 500 -5.29 -11.35 0.34
CA ALA A 500 -4.56 -12.46 0.94
C ALA A 500 -5.32 -13.10 2.11
N LEU A 501 -5.97 -12.30 2.96
CA LEU A 501 -6.66 -12.78 4.16
C LEU A 501 -7.83 -13.70 3.82
N THR A 502 -8.65 -13.31 2.84
CA THR A 502 -9.79 -14.10 2.36
C THR A 502 -9.31 -15.43 1.79
N THR A 503 -8.18 -15.41 1.06
CA THR A 503 -7.51 -16.62 0.56
C THR A 503 -7.11 -17.55 1.71
N VAL A 504 -6.48 -17.02 2.76
CA VAL A 504 -6.04 -17.79 3.94
C VAL A 504 -7.24 -18.38 4.70
N TYR A 505 -8.28 -17.60 4.96
CA TYR A 505 -9.47 -18.11 5.67
C TYR A 505 -10.19 -19.22 4.90
N LYS A 506 -10.29 -19.08 3.58
CA LYS A 506 -10.91 -20.13 2.75
C LYS A 506 -10.10 -21.43 2.77
N GLN A 507 -8.77 -21.37 2.72
CA GLN A 507 -7.90 -22.56 2.80
C GLN A 507 -8.05 -23.28 4.15
N GLN A 508 -8.02 -22.52 5.25
CA GLN A 508 -8.20 -23.08 6.59
C GLN A 508 -9.58 -23.74 6.72
N SER A 509 -10.59 -23.18 6.03
CA SER A 509 -11.93 -23.76 6.03
C SER A 509 -12.06 -25.10 5.34
N ASN A 510 -11.37 -25.27 4.21
CA ASN A 510 -11.34 -26.53 3.49
C ASN A 510 -10.55 -27.61 4.25
N SER A 511 -9.46 -27.23 4.92
CA SER A 511 -8.64 -28.16 5.71
C SER A 511 -9.43 -28.75 6.88
N ASN A 512 -10.19 -27.92 7.62
CA ASN A 512 -11.03 -28.39 8.73
C ASN A 512 -12.19 -29.29 8.27
N ARG A 513 -12.67 -29.16 7.02
CA ARG A 513 -13.69 -30.06 6.45
C ARG A 513 -13.13 -31.42 6.02
N LYS A 514 -11.83 -31.53 5.77
CA LYS A 514 -11.17 -32.76 5.31
C LYS A 514 -10.55 -33.62 6.43
N SER A 515 -10.49 -33.13 7.67
CA SER A 515 -10.04 -33.92 8.82
C SER A 515 -11.17 -34.82 9.35
N PRO A 516 -11.04 -36.17 9.36
CA PRO A 516 -12.00 -37.03 10.05
C PRO A 516 -11.91 -36.78 11.56
N ALA A 517 -13.06 -36.79 12.24
CA ALA A 517 -13.12 -36.71 13.69
C ALA A 517 -12.35 -37.89 14.32
N LEU A 518 -11.14 -37.61 14.82
CA LEU A 518 -10.39 -38.56 15.63
C LEU A 518 -10.96 -38.55 17.05
N ASN A 519 -11.45 -39.72 17.46
CA ASN A 519 -11.95 -40.03 18.80
C ASN A 519 -10.95 -39.59 19.88
N THR A 520 -11.39 -38.70 20.77
CA THR A 520 -10.64 -38.27 21.94
C THR A 520 -10.83 -39.26 23.08
N ASN A 521 -9.80 -40.03 23.40
CA ASN A 521 -9.60 -40.59 24.74
C ASN A 521 -8.11 -40.77 24.96
N GLU A 522 -7.43 -39.72 25.42
CA GLU A 522 -6.25 -39.81 26.29
C GLU A 522 -5.93 -38.44 26.87
N GLN A 523 -5.80 -38.39 28.20
CA GLN A 523 -5.62 -37.18 29.00
C GLN A 523 -4.18 -36.68 28.89
N ASN A 524 -3.96 -35.56 28.22
CA ASN A 524 -2.69 -34.83 28.23
C ASN A 524 -2.93 -33.35 28.62
N PRO A 525 -2.36 -32.84 29.73
CA PRO A 525 -2.64 -31.50 30.25
C PRO A 525 -2.17 -30.33 29.35
N ASP A 526 -1.36 -30.56 28.32
CA ASP A 526 -0.94 -29.52 27.34
C ASP A 526 -2.02 -29.12 26.31
N LEU A 527 -3.18 -29.78 26.31
CA LEU A 527 -4.29 -29.49 25.39
C LEU A 527 -5.27 -28.41 25.89
N LYS A 528 -5.14 -27.92 27.13
CA LYS A 528 -6.07 -26.89 27.66
C LYS A 528 -5.89 -25.51 27.02
N TYR A 529 -4.70 -25.15 26.55
CA TYR A 529 -4.46 -23.87 25.84
C TYR A 529 -4.82 -23.90 24.35
N LYS A 530 -4.89 -25.08 23.72
CA LYS A 530 -5.41 -25.22 22.34
C LYS A 530 -6.94 -25.13 22.28
N ASN A 531 -7.66 -25.55 23.32
CA ASN A 531 -9.12 -25.68 23.27
C ASN A 531 -9.90 -24.36 23.48
N MET A 532 -9.29 -23.30 24.03
CA MET A 532 -9.93 -21.97 24.06
C MET A 532 -9.94 -21.28 22.67
N ILE A 533 -9.03 -21.67 21.76
CA ILE A 533 -8.95 -21.13 20.38
C ILE A 533 -9.93 -21.86 19.42
N TYR A 534 -10.50 -23.00 19.84
CA TYR A 534 -11.32 -23.85 18.97
C TYR A 534 -12.84 -23.66 19.10
N ASN A 535 -13.34 -23.19 20.25
CA ASN A 535 -14.79 -23.07 20.46
C ASN A 535 -15.45 -21.87 19.76
N ASP A 536 -14.66 -20.93 19.23
CA ASP A 536 -15.17 -19.80 18.44
C ASP A 536 -15.07 -20.03 16.91
N LYS A 537 -14.53 -21.19 16.48
CA LYS A 537 -14.35 -21.49 15.04
C LYS A 537 -15.64 -21.95 14.35
N SER A 538 -16.55 -22.63 15.05
CA SER A 538 -17.74 -23.22 14.41
C SER A 538 -18.83 -22.21 14.04
N ARG A 539 -18.95 -21.09 14.77
CA ARG A 539 -19.89 -19.98 14.43
C ARG A 539 -19.30 -19.01 13.41
N ASN A 540 -18.00 -18.71 13.47
CA ASN A 540 -17.32 -17.90 12.46
C ASN A 540 -17.20 -18.61 11.10
N PHE A 541 -17.18 -19.95 11.07
CA PHE A 541 -17.02 -20.74 9.85
C PHE A 541 -18.24 -20.77 8.91
N THR A 542 -19.44 -20.82 9.47
CA THR A 542 -20.67 -20.90 8.65
C THR A 542 -20.85 -19.60 7.85
N ILE A 543 -20.41 -18.46 8.40
CA ILE A 543 -20.56 -17.12 7.84
C ILE A 543 -19.51 -16.82 6.74
N TYR A 544 -18.32 -17.43 6.81
CA TYR A 544 -17.31 -17.27 5.75
C TYR A 544 -17.56 -18.14 4.51
N SER A 545 -18.09 -19.36 4.70
CA SER A 545 -18.59 -20.13 3.56
C SER A 545 -19.83 -19.48 2.95
N SER A 546 -20.56 -18.68 3.76
CA SER A 546 -21.61 -17.83 3.26
C SER A 546 -21.13 -16.49 2.72
N THR A 547 -19.87 -16.02 2.83
CA THR A 547 -19.50 -14.68 2.29
C THR A 547 -19.51 -14.64 0.76
N ILE A 548 -19.27 -15.78 0.10
CA ILE A 548 -19.53 -15.94 -1.34
C ILE A 548 -21.05 -16.06 -1.62
N VAL A 549 -21.82 -16.62 -0.68
CA VAL A 549 -23.29 -16.69 -0.72
C VAL A 549 -23.96 -15.35 -0.31
N SER A 550 -23.24 -14.44 0.36
CA SER A 550 -23.68 -13.15 0.90
C SER A 550 -23.45 -12.00 -0.08
N PHE A 551 -22.80 -12.26 -1.20
CA PHE A 551 -22.78 -11.33 -2.32
C PHE A 551 -24.20 -11.07 -2.86
N ASN A 552 -25.09 -12.07 -2.81
CA ASN A 552 -26.52 -11.85 -3.04
C ASN A 552 -27.12 -10.94 -1.97
N VAL A 553 -26.78 -11.11 -0.68
CA VAL A 553 -27.33 -10.31 0.43
C VAL A 553 -27.01 -8.81 0.32
N LEU A 554 -25.84 -8.44 -0.22
CA LEU A 554 -25.43 -7.05 -0.44
C LEU A 554 -26.32 -6.29 -1.44
N PHE A 555 -26.95 -6.99 -2.38
CA PHE A 555 -27.73 -6.38 -3.47
C PHE A 555 -29.21 -6.81 -3.50
N THR A 556 -29.60 -7.88 -2.81
CA THR A 556 -31.00 -8.27 -2.63
C THR A 556 -31.72 -7.41 -1.59
N GLY A 557 -30.99 -6.66 -0.76
CA GLY A 557 -31.54 -5.84 0.31
C GLY A 557 -31.57 -4.34 0.04
N LEU A 558 -30.82 -3.81 -0.94
CA LEU A 558 -30.81 -2.37 -1.21
C LEU A 558 -32.23 -1.94 -1.64
N PRO A 559 -32.84 -0.93 -0.99
CA PRO A 559 -34.06 -0.34 -1.50
C PRO A 559 -33.82 0.07 -2.94
N ARG A 560 -34.67 -0.38 -3.86
CA ARG A 560 -34.75 0.17 -5.23
C ARG A 560 -35.26 1.62 -5.23
N GLU A 561 -35.19 2.32 -4.10
CA GLU A 561 -35.61 3.69 -3.88
C GLU A 561 -34.46 4.45 -3.20
N LYS A 562 -33.35 4.65 -3.93
CA LYS A 562 -32.51 5.86 -3.91
C LYS A 562 -31.33 5.72 -4.86
#